data_AF-A0A0Q9HN23-F1
#
_entry.id   AF-A0A0Q9HN23-F1
#
_cell.length_a   1.000
_cell.length_b   1.000
_cell.length_c   1.000
_cell.angle_alpha   90.00
_cell.angle_beta   90.00
_cell.angle_gamma   90.00
#
_symmetry.space_group_name_H-M   'P 1'
#
loop_
_entity.id
_entity.type
_entity.pdbx_description
1 polymer ?
#
loop_
_entity_poly.entity_id
_entity_poly.type
_entity_poly.pdbx_seq_one_letter_code
_entity_poly.pdbx_strand_id
1 'polypeptide(L)'
;MPMFNNARRVKHSPEQMFALVADVEKYPQFLPLCEGLTVRRRTPREEGGEVLLADMTVGYKAIRETFSSRVTLDPKSLKILVEYVDGPFRYLENRWTFKALPGGGCEIGFFISYEFASRMLGLLMGTMFDKAFRKFAEAFERRADGIYGTARLAET
;
A
#
# COMPACT_ATOMS: atom_id res chain seq x y z
N MET A 1 4.34 8.00 -18.55
CA MET A 1 4.07 7.27 -17.30
C MET A 1 3.90 8.28 -16.18
N PRO A 2 2.69 8.43 -15.61
CA PRO A 2 2.50 9.24 -14.41
C PRO A 2 3.29 8.65 -13.23
N MET A 3 3.91 9.53 -12.45
CA MET A 3 4.65 9.17 -11.25
C MET A 3 4.12 10.02 -10.10
N PHE A 4 3.97 9.42 -8.94
CA PHE A 4 3.55 10.11 -7.75
C PHE A 4 4.45 9.70 -6.58
N ASN A 5 4.92 10.69 -5.84
CA ASN A 5 5.78 10.50 -4.68
C ASN A 5 5.26 11.37 -3.54
N ASN A 6 5.11 10.80 -2.35
CA ASN A 6 4.65 11.51 -1.18
C ASN A 6 5.27 10.91 0.09
N ALA A 7 5.42 11.72 1.12
CA ALA A 7 5.88 11.30 2.42
C ALA A 7 4.89 11.81 3.48
N ARG A 8 4.50 10.94 4.41
CA ARG A 8 3.63 11.31 5.54
C ARG A 8 4.27 10.93 6.85
N ARG A 9 4.25 11.86 7.80
CA ARG A 9 4.71 11.61 9.17
C ARG A 9 3.55 11.16 10.04
N VAL A 10 3.76 10.10 10.80
CA VAL A 10 2.79 9.52 11.73
C VAL A 10 3.42 9.24 13.09
N LYS A 11 2.57 9.06 14.10
CA LYS A 11 2.94 8.89 15.51
C LYS A 11 3.43 7.46 15.83
N HIS A 12 3.06 6.50 14.99
CA HIS A 12 3.33 5.07 15.14
C HIS A 12 4.74 4.70 14.69
N SER A 13 5.28 3.60 15.21
CA SER A 13 6.64 3.17 14.88
C SER A 13 6.75 2.69 13.42
N PRO A 14 7.96 2.70 12.83
CA PRO A 14 8.17 2.17 11.49
C PRO A 14 7.75 0.70 11.34
N GLU A 15 7.96 -0.12 12.37
CA GLU A 15 7.62 -1.54 12.40
C GLU A 15 6.09 -1.74 12.43
N GLN A 16 5.38 -0.91 13.21
CA GLN A 16 3.91 -0.91 13.25
C GLN A 16 3.33 -0.55 11.88
N MET A 17 3.86 0.50 11.24
CA MET A 17 3.39 0.91 9.93
C MET A 17 3.77 -0.08 8.83
N PHE A 18 4.96 -0.67 8.90
CA PHE A 18 5.37 -1.75 8.00
C PHE A 18 4.40 -2.93 8.12
N ALA A 19 4.13 -3.41 9.34
CA ALA A 19 3.24 -4.54 9.57
C ALA A 19 1.82 -4.25 9.06
N LEU A 20 1.32 -3.03 9.27
CA LEU A 20 0.01 -2.62 8.78
C LEU A 20 -0.07 -2.62 7.24
N VAL A 21 0.95 -2.11 6.56
CA VAL A 21 0.99 -2.09 5.09
C VAL A 21 1.29 -3.48 4.54
N ALA A 22 2.10 -4.30 5.21
CA ALA A 22 2.37 -5.69 4.80
C ALA A 22 1.12 -6.59 4.86
N ASP A 23 0.15 -6.27 5.71
CA ASP A 23 -1.12 -6.99 5.85
C ASP A 23 -2.13 -6.62 4.75
N VAL A 24 -1.75 -6.91 3.51
CA VAL A 24 -2.47 -6.53 2.29
C VAL A 24 -3.90 -7.07 2.25
N GLU A 25 -4.16 -8.24 2.83
CA GLU A 25 -5.50 -8.89 2.81
C GLU A 25 -6.54 -8.11 3.62
N LYS A 26 -6.11 -7.24 4.54
CA LYS A 26 -7.02 -6.38 5.31
C LYS A 26 -7.38 -5.08 4.60
N TYR A 27 -6.77 -4.77 3.46
CA TYR A 27 -6.99 -3.50 2.75
C TYR A 27 -8.46 -3.24 2.41
N PRO A 28 -9.27 -4.21 1.95
CA PRO A 28 -10.69 -3.97 1.65
C PRO A 28 -11.52 -3.47 2.84
N GLN A 29 -11.03 -3.67 4.07
CA GLN A 29 -11.74 -3.25 5.29
C GLN A 29 -11.65 -1.74 5.54
N PHE A 30 -10.66 -1.05 4.96
CA PHE A 30 -10.40 0.36 5.29
C PHE A 30 -9.92 1.23 4.12
N LEU A 31 -9.37 0.65 3.06
CA LEU A 31 -8.95 1.41 1.89
C LEU A 31 -10.14 1.69 0.97
N PRO A 32 -10.37 2.96 0.60
CA PRO A 32 -11.40 3.27 -0.38
C PRO A 32 -11.03 2.66 -1.74
N LEU A 33 -12.03 2.30 -2.53
CA LEU A 33 -11.89 1.69 -3.87
C LEU A 33 -11.29 0.27 -3.88
N CYS A 34 -10.67 -0.21 -2.80
CA CYS A 34 -10.24 -1.60 -2.68
C CYS A 34 -11.46 -2.47 -2.36
N GLU A 35 -11.96 -3.20 -3.35
CA GLU A 35 -13.09 -4.12 -3.17
C GLU A 35 -12.66 -5.50 -2.70
N GLY A 36 -11.42 -5.89 -3.01
CA GLY A 36 -10.88 -7.19 -2.65
C GLY A 36 -9.36 -7.23 -2.79
N LEU A 37 -8.72 -7.98 -1.90
CA LEU A 37 -7.30 -8.29 -2.03
C LEU A 37 -7.08 -9.72 -1.52
N THR A 38 -6.50 -10.57 -2.35
CA THR A 38 -6.27 -11.98 -2.03
C THR A 38 -4.82 -12.37 -2.34
N VAL A 39 -4.14 -12.98 -1.36
CA VAL A 39 -2.80 -13.51 -1.56
C VAL A 39 -2.90 -14.93 -2.13
N ARG A 40 -2.49 -15.11 -3.39
CA ARG A 40 -2.46 -16.41 -4.07
C ARG A 40 -1.32 -17.31 -3.60
N ARG A 41 -0.18 -16.70 -3.29
CA ARG A 41 1.03 -17.43 -2.89
C ARG A 41 1.89 -16.57 -1.97
N ARG A 42 2.49 -17.23 -0.96
CA ARG A 42 3.54 -16.67 -0.10
C ARG A 42 4.82 -17.46 -0.30
N THR A 43 5.95 -16.80 -0.46
CA THR A 43 7.25 -17.44 -0.66
C THR A 43 8.27 -16.78 0.25
N PRO A 44 8.77 -17.47 1.29
CA PRO A 44 9.81 -16.95 2.17
C PRO A 44 11.09 -16.61 1.39
N ARG A 45 11.84 -15.60 1.85
CA ARG A 45 13.17 -15.26 1.32
C ARG A 45 14.26 -15.73 2.29
N GLU A 46 15.37 -16.24 1.77
CA GLU A 46 16.52 -16.72 2.56
C GLU A 46 17.08 -15.65 3.51
N GLU A 47 17.09 -14.39 3.08
CA GLU A 47 17.58 -13.25 3.86
C GLU A 47 16.55 -12.71 4.88
N GLY A 48 15.38 -13.33 4.98
CA GLY A 48 14.23 -12.86 5.77
C GLY A 48 13.21 -12.07 4.94
N GLY A 49 11.98 -12.02 5.44
CA GLY A 49 10.83 -11.49 4.72
C GLY A 49 10.19 -12.51 3.77
N GLU A 50 9.31 -12.04 2.90
CA GLU A 50 8.55 -12.89 1.98
C GLU A 50 8.19 -12.16 0.68
N VAL A 51 7.93 -12.93 -0.37
CA VAL A 51 7.34 -12.46 -1.62
C VAL A 51 5.93 -13.00 -1.72
N LEU A 52 4.96 -12.10 -1.88
CA LEU A 52 3.56 -12.44 -2.11
C LEU A 52 3.26 -12.33 -3.60
N LEU A 53 2.43 -13.23 -4.10
CA LEU A 53 1.68 -13.01 -5.33
C LEU A 53 0.24 -12.70 -4.92
N ALA A 54 -0.23 -11.49 -5.18
CA ALA A 54 -1.52 -11.01 -4.71
C ALA A 54 -2.33 -10.37 -5.83
N ASP A 55 -3.64 -10.62 -5.81
CA ASP A 55 -4.59 -9.92 -6.66
C ASP A 55 -5.27 -8.82 -5.88
N MET A 56 -5.40 -7.65 -6.50
CA MET A 56 -6.20 -6.55 -5.97
C MET A 56 -7.29 -6.21 -6.96
N THR A 57 -8.54 -6.15 -6.46
CA THR A 57 -9.70 -5.68 -7.21
C THR A 57 -10.02 -4.25 -6.78
N VAL A 58 -10.03 -3.34 -7.75
CA VAL A 58 -10.35 -1.94 -7.56
C VAL A 58 -11.67 -1.63 -8.23
N GLY A 59 -12.60 -1.06 -7.46
CA GLY A 59 -13.91 -0.63 -7.92
C GLY A 59 -14.07 0.88 -7.85
N TYR A 60 -14.53 1.49 -8.95
CA TYR A 60 -14.95 2.88 -8.98
C TYR A 60 -16.08 3.11 -9.99
N LYS A 61 -17.25 3.50 -9.48
CA LYS A 61 -18.49 3.67 -10.27
C LYS A 61 -18.79 2.39 -11.07
N ALA A 62 -18.76 2.47 -12.41
CA ALA A 62 -19.01 1.34 -13.30
C ALA A 62 -17.74 0.54 -13.65
N ILE A 63 -16.57 0.97 -13.19
CA ILE A 63 -15.29 0.32 -13.47
C ILE A 63 -14.96 -0.61 -12.33
N ARG A 64 -14.67 -1.85 -12.69
CA ARG A 64 -14.20 -2.88 -11.77
C ARG A 64 -13.08 -3.65 -12.44
N GLU A 65 -11.88 -3.52 -11.91
CA GLU A 65 -10.68 -4.05 -12.52
C GLU A 65 -9.88 -4.84 -11.48
N THR A 66 -9.38 -6.00 -11.89
CA THR A 66 -8.51 -6.84 -11.05
C THR A 66 -7.12 -6.87 -11.69
N PHE A 67 -6.10 -6.71 -10.86
CA PHE A 67 -4.72 -6.87 -11.30
C PHE A 67 -3.92 -7.70 -10.29
N SER A 68 -2.98 -8.46 -10.81
CA SER A 68 -2.04 -9.27 -10.04
C SER A 68 -0.73 -8.52 -9.88
N SER A 69 -0.15 -8.61 -8.69
CA SER A 69 1.12 -7.99 -8.33
C SER A 69 2.01 -8.93 -7.53
N ARG A 70 3.31 -8.76 -7.68
CA ARG A 70 4.33 -9.34 -6.82
C ARG A 70 4.66 -8.33 -5.72
N VAL A 71 4.44 -8.71 -4.47
CA VAL A 71 4.72 -7.86 -3.29
C VAL A 71 5.92 -8.44 -2.56
N THR A 72 7.06 -7.76 -2.61
CA THR A 72 8.26 -8.12 -1.85
C THR A 72 8.28 -7.36 -0.53
N LEU A 73 8.23 -8.10 0.57
CA LEU A 73 8.28 -7.59 1.94
C LEU A 73 9.69 -7.76 2.50
N ASP A 74 10.35 -6.64 2.82
CA ASP A 74 11.64 -6.61 3.48
C ASP A 74 11.53 -5.96 4.87
N PRO A 75 11.30 -6.77 5.93
CA PRO A 75 11.18 -6.26 7.29
C PRO A 75 12.51 -5.72 7.85
N LYS A 76 13.67 -6.18 7.34
CA LYS A 76 14.98 -5.72 7.83
C LYS A 76 15.27 -4.30 7.38
N SER A 77 14.96 -3.97 6.13
CA SER A 77 15.14 -2.62 5.60
C SER A 77 13.89 -1.74 5.72
N LEU A 78 12.79 -2.29 6.22
CA LEU A 78 11.48 -1.66 6.33
C LEU A 78 11.01 -1.09 4.99
N LYS A 79 11.00 -1.95 3.97
CA LYS A 79 10.60 -1.62 2.61
C LYS A 79 9.62 -2.62 2.05
N ILE A 80 8.69 -2.12 1.24
CA ILE A 80 7.78 -2.94 0.46
C ILE A 80 7.90 -2.51 -0.99
N LEU A 81 8.13 -3.48 -1.88
CA LEU A 81 8.14 -3.28 -3.33
C LEU A 81 7.00 -4.07 -3.94
N VAL A 82 6.14 -3.41 -4.69
CA VAL A 82 5.02 -3.98 -5.41
C VAL A 82 5.29 -3.81 -6.90
N GLU A 83 5.31 -4.91 -7.64
CA GLU A 83 5.56 -4.95 -9.07
C GLU A 83 4.37 -5.57 -9.79
N TYR A 84 4.01 -5.02 -10.94
CA TYR A 84 2.98 -5.57 -11.80
C TYR A 84 3.31 -6.99 -12.28
N VAL A 85 2.28 -7.84 -12.36
CA VAL A 85 2.36 -9.17 -12.95
C VAL A 85 1.36 -9.32 -14.10
N ASP A 86 0.08 -9.03 -13.87
CA ASP A 86 -0.99 -9.23 -14.86
C ASP A 86 -2.22 -8.33 -14.59
N GLY A 87 -3.06 -8.09 -15.60
CA GLY A 87 -4.23 -7.19 -15.53
C GLY A 87 -4.26 -6.04 -16.55
N PRO A 88 -4.98 -4.93 -16.27
CA PRO A 88 -5.25 -3.84 -17.22
C PRO A 88 -4.11 -2.82 -17.33
N PHE A 89 -3.03 -3.01 -16.55
CA PHE A 89 -1.86 -2.15 -16.57
C PHE A 89 -0.84 -2.66 -17.58
N ARG A 90 -0.13 -1.76 -18.25
CA ARG A 90 1.15 -2.09 -18.91
C ARG A 90 2.28 -2.14 -17.91
N TYR A 91 2.17 -1.32 -16.86
CA TYR A 91 3.18 -1.16 -15.85
C TYR A 91 2.55 -0.66 -14.56
N LEU A 92 2.99 -1.20 -13.43
CA LEU A 92 2.72 -0.67 -12.11
C LEU A 92 3.92 -1.03 -11.23
N GLU A 93 4.45 -0.02 -10.57
CA GLU A 93 5.44 -0.18 -9.52
C GLU A 93 5.03 0.70 -8.36
N ASN A 94 5.01 0.13 -7.16
CA ASN A 94 4.74 0.86 -5.94
C ASN A 94 5.80 0.52 -4.90
N ARG A 95 6.32 1.54 -4.23
CA ARG A 95 7.36 1.40 -3.21
C ARG A 95 6.91 2.08 -1.93
N TRP A 96 7.07 1.38 -0.82
CA TRP A 96 6.90 1.92 0.51
C TRP A 96 8.20 1.86 1.28
N THR A 97 8.46 2.89 2.07
CA THR A 97 9.58 2.95 3.01
C THR A 97 9.10 3.49 4.33
N PHE A 98 9.59 2.93 5.43
CA PHE A 98 9.22 3.35 6.78
C PHE A 98 10.50 3.76 7.51
N LYS A 99 10.59 5.03 7.91
CA LYS A 99 11.79 5.60 8.54
C LYS A 99 11.46 6.17 9.91
N ALA A 100 12.25 5.84 10.91
CA ALA A 100 12.13 6.43 12.23
C ALA A 100 12.38 7.95 12.16
N LEU A 101 11.58 8.72 12.91
CA LEU A 101 11.76 10.16 13.04
C LEU A 101 12.52 10.52 14.33
N PRO A 102 13.34 11.59 14.33
CA PRO A 102 13.88 12.15 15.56
C PRO A 102 12.74 12.58 16.50
N GLY A 103 12.73 12.06 17.73
CA GLY A 103 11.65 12.30 18.69
C GLY A 103 10.50 11.27 18.66
N GLY A 104 10.63 10.21 17.86
CA GLY A 104 9.68 9.11 17.76
C GLY A 104 8.68 9.26 16.60
N GLY A 105 7.99 8.15 16.29
CA GLY A 105 7.11 8.04 15.13
C GLY A 105 7.83 7.61 13.85
N CYS A 106 7.11 7.69 12.73
CA CYS A 106 7.55 7.18 11.45
C CYS A 106 7.24 8.16 10.31
N GLU A 107 8.20 8.34 9.39
CA GLU A 107 7.94 8.88 8.06
C GLU A 107 7.69 7.74 7.09
N ILE A 108 6.49 7.72 6.52
CA ILE A 108 6.04 6.76 5.52
C ILE A 108 6.28 7.39 4.16
N GLY A 109 7.29 6.91 3.44
CA GLY A 109 7.52 7.24 2.05
C GLY A 109 6.67 6.33 1.16
N PHE A 110 5.93 6.93 0.24
CA PHE A 110 5.13 6.24 -0.76
C PHE A 110 5.52 6.74 -2.16
N PHE A 111 5.80 5.81 -3.05
CA PHE A 111 6.03 6.07 -4.45
C PHE A 111 5.18 5.14 -5.30
N ILE A 112 4.58 5.65 -6.37
CA ILE A 112 3.92 4.84 -7.38
C ILE A 112 4.21 5.38 -8.78
N SER A 113 4.47 4.47 -9.70
CA SER A 113 4.58 4.73 -11.13
C SER A 113 3.72 3.71 -11.86
N TYR A 114 2.89 4.16 -12.79
CA TYR A 114 1.96 3.27 -13.49
C TYR A 114 1.73 3.68 -14.94
N GLU A 115 1.29 2.71 -15.75
CA GLU A 115 0.82 2.92 -17.10
C GLU A 115 -0.34 1.95 -17.37
N PHE A 116 -1.48 2.48 -17.81
CA PHE A 116 -2.60 1.64 -18.25
C PHE A 116 -2.43 1.21 -19.70
N ALA A 117 -2.93 0.01 -20.03
CA ALA A 117 -2.98 -0.43 -21.43
C ALA A 117 -3.92 0.43 -22.28
N SER A 118 -4.99 0.94 -21.67
CA SER A 118 -5.96 1.83 -22.30
C SER A 118 -5.69 3.30 -21.95
N ARG A 119 -5.56 4.14 -22.99
CA ARG A 119 -5.41 5.60 -22.84
C ARG A 119 -6.62 6.26 -22.17
N MET A 120 -7.82 5.74 -22.42
CA MET A 120 -9.06 6.24 -21.82
C MET A 120 -9.09 5.94 -20.32
N LEU A 121 -8.71 4.73 -19.92
CA LEU A 121 -8.62 4.33 -18.50
C LEU A 121 -7.56 5.18 -17.78
N GLY A 122 -6.43 5.43 -18.41
CA GLY A 122 -5.37 6.30 -17.87
C GLY A 122 -5.83 7.73 -17.58
N LEU A 123 -6.61 8.34 -18.47
CA LEU A 123 -7.09 9.72 -18.29
C LEU A 123 -8.09 9.83 -17.11
N LEU A 124 -9.05 8.90 -17.03
CA LEU A 124 -10.04 8.87 -15.96
C LEU A 124 -9.37 8.61 -14.60
N MET A 125 -8.46 7.64 -14.56
CA MET A 125 -7.78 7.25 -13.32
C MET A 125 -6.79 8.29 -12.85
N GLY A 126 -6.11 9.03 -13.73
CA GLY A 126 -5.18 10.10 -13.34
C GLY A 126 -5.80 11.14 -12.40
N THR A 127 -7.01 11.63 -12.72
CA THR A 127 -7.73 12.58 -11.86
C THR A 127 -8.27 11.96 -10.56
N MET A 128 -8.49 10.65 -10.56
CA MET A 128 -8.95 9.91 -9.40
C MET A 128 -7.81 9.62 -8.41
N PHE A 129 -6.65 9.21 -8.92
CA PHE A 129 -5.50 8.80 -8.10
C PHE A 129 -5.09 9.89 -7.12
N ASP A 130 -5.02 11.15 -7.52
CA ASP A 130 -4.65 12.24 -6.62
C ASP A 130 -5.60 12.40 -5.42
N LYS A 131 -6.91 12.19 -5.64
CA LYS A 131 -7.92 12.27 -4.57
C LYS A 131 -8.00 10.99 -3.74
N ALA A 132 -7.90 9.83 -4.39
CA ALA A 132 -7.88 8.52 -3.72
C ALA A 132 -6.65 8.42 -2.81
N PHE A 133 -5.49 8.88 -3.29
CA PHE A 133 -4.24 8.76 -2.57
C PHE A 133 -4.24 9.52 -1.24
N ARG A 134 -4.74 10.77 -1.21
CA ARG A 134 -4.91 11.51 0.05
C ARG A 134 -5.77 10.72 1.05
N LYS A 135 -6.84 10.11 0.57
CA LYS A 135 -7.70 9.26 1.39
C LYS A 135 -7.03 7.96 1.85
N PHE A 136 -6.12 7.38 1.04
CA PHE A 136 -5.39 6.17 1.42
C PHE A 136 -4.47 6.45 2.61
N ALA A 137 -3.71 7.55 2.54
CA ALA A 137 -2.81 7.94 3.61
C ALA A 137 -3.56 8.18 4.94
N GLU A 138 -4.70 8.88 4.88
CA GLU A 138 -5.58 9.06 6.04
C GLU A 138 -6.19 7.74 6.54
N ALA A 139 -6.56 6.83 5.64
CA ALA A 139 -7.14 5.55 6.00
C ALA A 139 -6.12 4.66 6.72
N PHE A 140 -4.87 4.62 6.26
CA PHE A 140 -3.79 3.92 6.95
C PHE A 140 -3.52 4.51 8.33
N GLU A 141 -3.48 5.84 8.47
CA GLU A 141 -3.28 6.49 9.77
C GLU A 141 -4.43 6.18 10.75
N ARG A 142 -5.69 6.31 10.31
CA ARG A 142 -6.85 5.95 11.13
C ARG A 142 -6.84 4.47 11.53
N ARG A 143 -6.44 3.59 10.63
CA ARG A 143 -6.33 2.15 10.90
C ARG A 143 -5.23 1.86 11.91
N ALA A 144 -4.09 2.54 11.80
CA ALA A 144 -3.00 2.44 12.76
C ALA A 144 -3.43 2.94 14.15
N ASP A 145 -4.14 4.08 14.23
CA ASP A 145 -4.70 4.58 15.48
C ASP A 145 -5.66 3.56 16.12
N GLY A 146 -6.51 2.90 15.32
CA GLY A 146 -7.43 1.88 15.83
C GLY A 146 -6.77 0.58 16.32
N ILE A 147 -5.62 0.19 15.76
CA ILE A 147 -4.91 -1.05 16.13
C ILE A 147 -3.91 -0.78 17.26
N TYR A 148 -3.14 0.30 17.15
CA TYR A 148 -1.99 0.59 18.01
C TYR A 148 -2.24 1.72 19.02
N GLY A 149 -3.23 2.58 18.79
CA GLY A 149 -3.52 3.72 19.67
C GLY A 149 -4.03 3.31 21.06
N THR A 150 -4.78 2.21 21.16
CA THR A 150 -5.30 1.69 22.44
C THR A 150 -4.20 1.06 23.31
N ALA A 151 -3.15 0.49 22.70
CA ALA A 151 -2.06 -0.14 23.42
C ALA A 151 -1.29 0.84 24.33
N ARG A 152 -1.29 2.14 23.99
CA ARG A 152 -0.60 3.18 24.77
C ARG A 152 -1.35 3.63 26.03
N LEU A 153 -2.66 3.37 26.13
CA LEU A 153 -3.49 3.78 27.27
C LEU A 153 -3.58 2.70 28.37
N ALA A 154 -3.13 1.48 28.10
CA ALA A 154 -3.15 0.37 29.06
C ALA A 154 -1.86 0.28 29.92
N GLU A 155 -0.86 1.12 29.65
CA GLU A 155 0.44 1.16 30.35
C GLU A 155 0.59 2.39 31.27
N THR A 156 -0.50 3.11 31.57
CA THR A 156 -0.53 4.21 32.55
C THR A 156 -1.46 3.86 33.70
#